data_AF-A0A1F4RJP1-F1
#
_entry.id   AF-A0A1F4RJP1-F1
#
_cell.length_a   1.000
_cell.length_b   1.000
_cell.length_c   1.000
_cell.angle_alpha   90.00
_cell.angle_beta   90.00
_cell.angle_gamma   90.00
#
_symmetry.space_group_name_H-M   'P 1'
#
loop_
_entity.id
_entity.type
_entity.pdbx_description
1 polymer ?
#
loop_
_entity_poly.entity_id
_entity_poly.type
_entity_poly.pdbx_seq_one_letter_code
_entity_poly.pdbx_strand_id
1 'polypeptide(L)' 'MNLQQSLNGDIKKFLEVYRFLSAEGKGQFEAQMAGSIKNHDEKTKKLYQSLLQSAKDGKSISEAIEAMGKAEPPAQP' A
#
# COMPACT_ATOMS: atom_id res chain seq x y z
N MET A 1 -11.78 17.77 7.46
CA MET A 1 -11.71 16.46 6.78
C MET A 1 -10.79 15.56 7.58
N ASN A 2 -11.20 14.32 7.86
CA ASN A 2 -10.47 13.40 8.73
C ASN A 2 -9.39 12.69 7.91
N LEU A 3 -8.10 12.85 8.25
CA LEU A 3 -6.95 12.27 7.52
C LEU A 3 -7.07 10.76 7.31
N GLN A 4 -7.67 10.06 8.27
CA GLN A 4 -7.94 8.62 8.18
C GLN A 4 -8.95 8.25 7.07
N GLN A 5 -9.93 9.11 6.78
CA GLN A 5 -10.90 8.81 5.72
C GLN A 5 -10.32 8.96 4.32
N SER A 6 -9.39 9.90 4.13
CA SER A 6 -8.67 10.06 2.87
C SER A 6 -7.75 8.86 2.60
N LEU A 7 -6.97 8.44 3.61
CA LEU A 7 -6.06 7.30 3.49
C LEU A 7 -6.80 5.99 3.18
N ASN A 8 -7.92 5.74 3.85
CA ASN A 8 -8.75 4.55 3.60
C ASN A 8 -9.32 4.54 2.18
N GLY A 9 -9.71 5.72 1.66
CA GLY A 9 -10.18 5.87 0.29
C GLY A 9 -9.09 5.58 -0.74
N ASP A 10 -7.87 6.03 -0.47
CA ASP A 10 -6.72 5.81 -1.36
C ASP A 10 -6.27 4.35 -1.35
N ILE A 11 -6.22 3.70 -0.18
CA ILE A 11 -5.93 2.27 -0.04
C ILE A 11 -7.00 1.43 -0.76
N LYS A 12 -8.28 1.78 -0.59
CA LYS A 12 -9.37 1.08 -1.29
C LYS A 12 -9.22 1.17 -2.80
N LYS A 13 -9.02 2.38 -3.34
CA LYS A 13 -8.82 2.59 -4.77
C LYS A 13 -7.62 1.82 -5.28
N PHE A 14 -6.53 1.82 -4.52
CA PHE A 14 -5.33 1.06 -4.86
C PHE A 14 -5.63 -0.43 -4.99
N LEU A 15 -6.26 -1.04 -3.98
CA LEU A 15 -6.58 -2.46 -3.98
C LEU A 15 -7.56 -2.83 -5.11
N GLU A 16 -8.58 -2.00 -5.35
CA GLU A 16 -9.53 -2.21 -6.44
C GLU A 16 -8.83 -2.13 -7.80
N VAL A 17 -8.10 -1.06 -8.07
CA VAL A 17 -7.37 -0.89 -9.35
C VAL A 17 -6.40 -2.03 -9.56
N TYR A 18 -5.59 -2.36 -8.55
CA TYR A 18 -4.61 -3.44 -8.63
C TYR A 18 -5.26 -4.80 -8.93
N ARG A 19 -6.45 -5.06 -8.40
CA ARG A 19 -7.21 -6.28 -8.69
C ARG A 19 -7.65 -6.37 -10.16
N PHE A 20 -7.99 -5.24 -10.79
CA PHE A 20 -8.42 -5.18 -12.18
C PHE A 20 -7.27 -5.12 -13.20
N LEU A 21 -6.04 -4.87 -12.75
CA LEU A 21 -4.88 -4.88 -13.64
C LEU A 21 -4.60 -6.29 -14.19
N SER A 22 -4.25 -6.35 -15.48
CA SER A 22 -3.66 -7.54 -16.10
C SER A 22 -2.31 -7.86 -15.47
N ALA A 23 -1.79 -9.07 -15.68
CA ALA A 23 -0.46 -9.45 -15.17
C ALA A 23 0.64 -8.48 -15.65
N GLU A 24 0.56 -8.02 -16.89
CA GLU A 24 1.47 -7.03 -17.47
C GLU A 24 1.30 -5.64 -16.83
N GLY A 25 0.05 -5.21 -16.61
CA GLY A 25 -0.25 -3.96 -15.91
C GLY A 25 0.22 -3.97 -14.46
N LYS A 26 0.11 -5.10 -13.76
CA LYS A 26 0.66 -5.27 -12.41
C LYS A 26 2.18 -5.11 -12.41
N GLY A 27 2.88 -5.74 -13.36
CA GLY A 27 4.32 -5.61 -13.50
C GLY A 27 4.79 -4.17 -13.73
N GLN A 28 4.11 -3.44 -14.63
CA GLN A 28 4.41 -2.03 -14.89
C GLN A 28 4.13 -1.14 -13.68
N PHE A 29 3.01 -1.37 -13.00
CA PHE A 29 2.62 -0.63 -11.82
C PHE A 29 3.61 -0.85 -10.65
N GLU A 30 4.03 -2.09 -10.42
CA GLU A 30 5.06 -2.44 -9.43
C GLU A 30 6.40 -1.77 -9.75
N ALA A 31 6.82 -1.77 -11.02
CA ALA A 31 8.06 -1.13 -11.44
C ALA A 31 8.02 0.39 -11.26
N GLN A 32 6.90 1.03 -11.63
CA GLN A 32 6.71 2.47 -11.43
C GLN A 32 6.70 2.84 -9.95
N MET A 33 6.01 2.05 -9.12
CA MET A 33 6.02 2.22 -7.67
C MET A 33 7.41 2.04 -7.09
N ALA A 34 8.14 0.99 -7.47
CA ALA A 34 9.51 0.74 -7.03
C ALA A 34 10.45 1.91 -7.38
N GLY A 35 10.28 2.51 -8.57
CA GLY A 35 10.99 3.71 -8.98
C GLY A 35 10.61 4.94 -8.13
N SER A 36 9.31 5.13 -7.87
CA SER A 36 8.80 6.27 -7.11
C SER A 36 9.24 6.23 -5.65
N ILE A 37 9.26 5.05 -5.02
CA ILE A 37 9.62 4.89 -3.60
C ILE A 37 11.13 4.78 -3.37
N LYS A 38 11.94 4.68 -4.44
CA LYS A 38 13.40 4.46 -4.36
C LYS A 38 14.10 5.50 -3.49
N ASN A 39 13.67 6.76 -3.60
CA ASN A 39 14.26 7.90 -2.89
C ASN A 39 13.55 8.22 -1.57
N HIS A 40 12.54 7.46 -1.17
CA HIS A 40 11.86 7.65 0.11
C HIS A 40 12.54 6.86 1.24
N ASP A 41 12.21 7.24 2.48
CA ASP A 41 12.65 6.57 3.69
C ASP A 41 12.24 5.09 3.74
N GLU A 42 12.98 4.29 4.51
CA GLU A 42 12.68 2.87 4.70
C GLU A 42 11.26 2.62 5.23
N LYS A 43 10.74 3.53 6.06
CA LYS A 43 9.35 3.47 6.55
C LYS A 43 8.36 3.46 5.38
N THR A 44 8.49 4.44 4.50
CA THR A 44 7.63 4.60 3.34
C THR A 44 7.76 3.39 2.41
N LYS A 45 8.98 2.90 2.18
CA LYS A 45 9.22 1.68 1.40
C LYS A 45 8.49 0.47 1.98
N LYS A 46 8.56 0.25 3.31
CA LYS A 46 7.87 -0.85 4.00
C LYS A 46 6.35 -0.73 3.92
N LEU A 47 5.80 0.47 4.09
CA LEU A 47 4.37 0.72 3.96
C LEU A 47 3.87 0.34 2.55
N TYR A 48 4.58 0.76 1.51
CA TYR A 48 4.24 0.41 0.12
C TYR A 48 4.37 -1.09 -0.15
N GLN A 49 5.41 -1.74 0.37
CA GLN A 49 5.55 -3.20 0.26
C GLN A 49 4.40 -3.94 0.95
N SER A 50 4.01 -3.55 2.16
CA SER A 50 2.86 -4.13 2.87
C SER A 50 1.54 -3.94 2.11
N LEU A 51 1.33 -2.75 1.52
CA LEU A 51 0.15 -2.45 0.72
C LEU A 51 0.11 -3.29 -0.57
N LEU A 52 1.24 -3.38 -1.28
CA LEU A 52 1.36 -4.18 -2.49
C LEU A 52 1.16 -5.68 -2.19
N GLN A 53 1.76 -6.18 -1.11
CA GLN A 53 1.57 -7.56 -0.67
C GLN A 53 0.12 -7.83 -0.33
N SER A 54 -0.55 -6.90 0.35
CA SER A 54 -1.99 -7.02 0.65
C SER A 54 -2.84 -7.08 -0.63
N ALA A 55 -2.48 -6.31 -1.65
CA ALA A 55 -3.14 -6.35 -2.96
C ALA A 55 -2.91 -7.69 -3.69
N LYS A 56 -1.71 -8.28 -3.57
CA LYS A 56 -1.37 -9.60 -4.12
C LYS A 56 -2.12 -10.73 -3.40
N ASP A 57 -2.21 -10.64 -2.08
CA ASP A 57 -2.90 -11.60 -1.21
C ASP A 57 -4.43 -11.48 -1.29
N GLY A 58 -4.97 -10.43 -1.93
CA GLY A 58 -6.41 -10.17 -2.02
C GLY A 58 -7.04 -9.75 -0.68
N LYS A 59 -6.23 -9.19 0.22
CA LYS A 59 -6.64 -8.76 1.56
C LYS A 59 -7.61 -7.59 1.52
N SER A 60 -8.46 -7.52 2.53
CA SER A 60 -9.40 -6.42 2.73
C SER A 60 -8.68 -5.13 3.11
N ILE A 61 -9.35 -3.99 2.94
CA ILE A 61 -8.80 -2.67 3.29
C ILE A 61 -8.35 -2.62 4.76
N SER A 62 -9.15 -3.17 5.67
CA SER A 62 -8.81 -3.25 7.11
C SER A 62 -7.52 -4.05 7.35
N GLU A 63 -7.36 -5.18 6.68
CA GLU A 63 -6.17 -6.02 6.80
C GLU A 63 -4.93 -5.34 6.20
N ALA A 64 -5.09 -4.62 5.08
CA ALA A 64 -4.03 -3.82 4.48
C ALA A 64 -3.61 -2.67 5.41
N ILE A 65 -4.56 -1.98 6.03
CA ILE A 65 -4.30 -0.92 7.01
C ILE A 65 -3.62 -1.51 8.25
N GLU A 66 -4.05 -2.67 8.75
CA GLU A 66 -3.38 -3.35 9.87
C GLU A 66 -1.95 -3.77 9.51
N ALA A 67 -1.72 -4.28 8.30
CA ALA A 67 -0.39 -4.64 7.82
C ALA A 67 0.52 -3.41 7.66
N MET A 68 -0.05 -2.27 7.28
CA MET A 68 0.64 -0.97 7.23
C MET A 68 0.92 -0.43 8.64
N GLY A 69 -0.05 -0.52 9.56
CA GLY A 69 0.11 -0.08 10.96
C GLY A 69 1.13 -0.92 11.73
N LYS A 70 1.23 -2.22 11.44
CA LYS A 70 2.31 -3.09 11.97
C LYS A 70 3.69 -2.77 11.38
N ALA A 71 3.75 -2.11 10.23
CA ALA A 71 5.00 -1.62 9.66
C ALA A 71 5.43 -0.28 10.27
N GLU A 72 4.58 0.35 11.09
CA GLU A 72 4.99 1.41 12.02
C GLU A 72 5.59 0.78 13.29
N PRO A 73 6.72 1.29 13.82
CA PRO A 73 7.07 1.00 15.21
C PRO A 73 5.95 1.52 16.11
N PRO A 74 5.71 0.92 17.29
CA PRO A 74 4.80 1.51 18.26
C PRO A 74 5.20 2.98 18.43
N ALA A 75 4.22 3.87 18.32
CA ALA A 75 4.41 5.25 18.71
C ALA A 75 5.01 5.22 20.13
N GLN A 76 6.30 5.53 20.23
CA GLN A 76 6.94 5.75 21.51
C GLN A 76 6.33 7.02 22.11
N PRO A 77 6.19 7.05 23.44
CA PRO A 77 5.00 7.50 24.18
C PRO A 77 4.58 8.96 23.98
#